data_AF-A0A8T6RCU6-F1
#
_entry.id   AF-A0A8T6RCU6-F1
#
_cell.length_a   1.000
_cell.length_b   1.000
_cell.length_c   1.000
_cell.angle_alpha   90.00
_cell.angle_beta   90.00
_cell.angle_gamma   90.00
#
_symmetry.space_group_name_H-M   'P 1'
#
loop_
_entity.id
_entity.type
_entity.pdbx_description
1 polymer ?
#
loop_
_entity_poly.entity_id
_entity_poly.type
_entity_poly.pdbx_seq_one_letter_code
_entity_poly.pdbx_strand_id
1 'polypeptide(L)' 'MKHLRLTGTYYEIGRRFGESIRGVIEYSAPKDDVLRRARNCEIEVGSHSPGLLEELKRFAEGIDVDYE' A
#
# COMPACT_ATOMS: atom_id res chain seq x y z
N MET A 1 9.99 7.32 18.59
CA MET A 1 9.02 6.94 17.54
C MET A 1 8.57 8.19 16.80
N LYS A 2 8.57 8.18 15.47
CA LYS A 2 8.11 9.31 14.65
C LYS A 2 6.60 9.15 14.43
N HIS A 3 5.78 10.08 14.91
CA HIS A 3 4.35 10.11 14.61
C HIS A 3 4.12 10.92 13.33
N LEU A 4 3.66 10.25 12.27
CA LEU A 4 3.31 10.88 11.00
C LEU A 4 1.84 11.27 11.03
N ARG A 5 1.57 12.55 10.76
CA ARG A 5 0.22 13.03 10.47
C ARG A 5 0.09 13.11 8.96
N LEU A 6 -0.73 12.21 8.40
CA LEU A 6 -1.02 12.16 6.97
C LEU A 6 -2.41 12.76 6.74
N THR A 7 -2.49 13.69 5.80
CA THR A 7 -3.73 14.37 5.41
C THR A 7 -3.68 14.63 3.91
N GLY A 8 -4.81 14.51 3.23
CA GLY A 8 -4.91 14.72 1.79
C GLY A 8 -5.80 13.66 1.15
N THR A 9 -5.67 13.54 -0.16
CA THR A 9 -6.27 12.46 -0.94
C THR A 9 -5.63 11.10 -0.60
N TYR A 10 -6.33 10.00 -0.90
CA TYR A 10 -5.77 8.64 -0.78
C TYR A 10 -4.44 8.51 -1.52
N TYR A 11 -4.33 9.14 -2.69
CA TYR A 11 -3.07 9.23 -3.45
C TYR A 11 -1.93 9.81 -2.61
N GLU A 12 -2.14 11.00 -2.03
CA GLU A 12 -1.11 11.73 -1.30
C GLU A 12 -0.74 11.02 0.00
N ILE A 13 -1.73 10.44 0.68
CA ILE A 13 -1.53 9.70 1.93
C ILE A 13 -0.64 8.49 1.67
N GLY A 14 -1.02 7.65 0.69
CA GLY A 14 -0.30 6.42 0.37
C GLY A 14 1.15 6.71 -0.02
N ARG A 15 1.34 7.65 -0.96
CA ARG A 15 2.68 8.01 -1.45
C ARG A 15 3.58 8.54 -0.34
N ARG A 16 3.11 9.53 0.44
CA ARG A 16 3.90 10.12 1.53
C ARG A 16 4.18 9.10 2.63
N PHE A 17 3.25 8.20 2.89
CA PHE A 17 3.47 7.15 3.87
C PHE A 17 4.60 6.22 3.40
N GLY A 18 4.52 5.70 2.18
CA GLY A 18 5.55 4.84 1.63
C GLY A 18 6.93 5.51 1.60
N GLU A 19 7.00 6.75 1.10
CA GLU A 19 8.26 7.53 1.10
C GLU A 19 8.85 7.71 2.51
N SER A 20 8.01 7.84 3.54
CA SER A 20 8.46 8.08 4.91
C SER A 20 9.07 6.86 5.61
N ILE A 21 8.81 5.65 5.10
CA ILE A 21 9.30 4.38 5.66
C ILE A 21 10.15 3.60 4.65
N ARG A 22 10.39 4.16 3.46
CA ARG A 22 11.33 3.62 2.48
C ARG A 22 12.69 3.39 3.13
N GLY A 23 13.25 2.20 2.94
CA GLY A 23 14.52 1.79 3.53
C GLY A 23 14.47 1.44 5.02
N VAL A 24 13.30 1.56 5.67
CA VAL A 24 13.06 1.06 7.03
C VAL A 24 12.44 -0.34 7.00
N ILE A 25 11.72 -0.67 5.93
CA ILE A 25 11.07 -1.97 5.74
C ILE A 25 11.92 -2.80 4.79
N GLU A 26 12.23 -4.03 5.19
CA GLU A 26 12.68 -5.07 4.28
C GLU A 26 11.46 -5.70 3.62
N TYR A 27 11.29 -5.43 2.33
CA TYR A 27 10.26 -6.10 1.53
C TYR A 27 10.82 -7.42 0.97
N SER A 28 10.03 -8.47 1.11
CA SER A 28 10.26 -9.74 0.43
C SER A 28 9.00 -10.10 -0.35
N ALA A 29 9.19 -10.59 -1.58
CA ALA A 29 8.08 -10.99 -2.42
C ALA A 29 7.25 -12.08 -1.70
N PRO A 30 5.92 -11.89 -1.55
CA PRO A 30 5.07 -12.88 -0.90
C PRO A 30 4.95 -14.15 -1.75
N LYS A 31 4.65 -15.28 -1.09
CA LYS A 31 4.41 -16.57 -1.75
C LYS A 31 3.13 -16.53 -2.58
N ASP A 32 3.05 -17.37 -3.61
CA ASP A 32 1.90 -17.45 -4.54
C ASP A 32 0.55 -17.67 -3.84
N ASP A 33 0.53 -18.48 -2.77
CA ASP A 33 -0.70 -18.74 -2.02
C ASP A 33 -1.21 -17.51 -1.26
N VAL A 34 -0.28 -16.66 -0.80
CA VAL A 34 -0.55 -15.37 -0.17
C VAL A 34 -1.03 -14.36 -1.22
N LEU A 35 -0.34 -14.27 -2.36
CA LEU A 35 -0.74 -13.41 -3.48
C LEU A 35 -2.17 -13.71 -3.96
N ARG A 36 -2.51 -14.99 -4.11
CA ARG A 36 -3.86 -15.40 -4.50
C ARG A 36 -4.92 -14.93 -3.50
N ARG A 37 -4.62 -15.00 -2.20
CA ARG A 37 -5.54 -14.50 -1.15
C ARG A 37 -5.63 -12.98 -1.18
N ALA A 38 -4.51 -12.29 -1.37
CA ALA A 38 -4.47 -10.84 -1.47
C ALA A 38 -5.36 -10.34 -2.62
N ARG A 39 -5.30 -10.97 -3.80
CA ARG A 39 -6.18 -10.63 -4.94
C ARG A 39 -7.67 -10.76 -4.63
N ASN A 40 -8.07 -11.79 -3.88
CA ASN A 40 -9.46 -11.92 -3.45
C ASN A 40 -9.86 -10.80 -2.47
N CYS A 41 -8.96 -10.44 -1.55
CA CYS A 41 -9.18 -9.30 -0.66
C CYS A 41 -9.30 -7.98 -1.43
N GLU A 42 -8.50 -7.78 -2.48
CA GLU A 42 -8.59 -6.58 -3.31
C GLU A 42 -9.93 -6.44 -4.03
N ILE A 43 -10.51 -7.54 -4.51
CA ILE A 43 -11.84 -7.52 -5.14
C ILE A 43 -12.90 -7.03 -4.15
N GLU A 44 -12.90 -7.58 -2.93
CA GLU A 44 -13.83 -7.20 -1.88
C GLU A 44 -13.61 -5.75 -1.43
N VAL A 45 -12.36 -5.38 -1.12
CA VAL A 45 -12.01 -4.02 -0.67
C VAL A 45 -12.30 -3.00 -1.77
N GLY A 46 -12.02 -3.31 -3.03
CA GLY A 46 -12.30 -2.42 -4.16
C GLY A 46 -13.78 -2.13 -4.35
N SER A 47 -14.64 -3.09 -4.02
CA SER A 47 -16.10 -2.94 -4.09
C SER A 47 -16.65 -2.04 -2.99
N HIS A 48 -16.01 -2.02 -1.82
CA HIS A 48 -16.48 -1.29 -0.63
C HIS A 48 -15.72 0.00 -0.33
N SER A 49 -14.46 0.10 -0.73
CA SER A 49 -13.53 1.17 -0.36
C SER A 49 -12.42 1.31 -1.43
N PRO A 50 -12.78 1.73 -2.66
CA PRO A 50 -11.82 1.85 -3.77
C PRO A 50 -10.67 2.83 -3.48
N GLY A 51 -10.92 3.87 -2.67
CA GLY A 51 -9.87 4.80 -2.23
C GLY A 51 -8.76 4.13 -1.41
N LEU A 52 -9.09 3.10 -0.64
CA LEU A 52 -8.08 2.35 0.12
C LEU A 52 -7.14 1.57 -0.80
N LEU A 53 -7.66 1.00 -1.90
CA LEU A 53 -6.81 0.37 -2.91
C LEU A 53 -5.90 1.37 -3.60
N GLU A 54 -6.42 2.57 -3.89
CA GLU A 54 -5.59 3.65 -4.43
C GLU A 54 -4.46 4.03 -3.46
N GLU A 55 -4.77 4.17 -2.17
CA GLU A 55 -3.75 4.43 -1.14
C GLU A 55 -2.68 3.35 -1.11
N LEU A 56 -3.07 2.07 -1.13
CA LEU A 56 -2.12 0.93 -1.13
C LEU A 56 -1.23 0.91 -2.38
N LYS A 57 -1.78 1.24 -3.56
CA LYS A 57 -1.01 1.38 -4.80
C LYS A 57 0.04 2.47 -4.70
N ARG A 58 -0.35 3.64 -4.18
CA ARG A 58 0.59 4.75 -4.00
C ARG A 58 1.59 4.52 -2.90
N PHE A 59 1.21 3.74 -1.89
CA PHE A 59 2.13 3.27 -0.87
C PHE A 59 3.23 2.38 -1.47
N ALA A 60 2.87 1.42 -2.33
CA ALA A 60 3.82 0.57 -3.05
C ALA A 60 4.81 1.41 -3.89
N GLU A 61 4.30 2.38 -4.65
CA GLU A 61 5.14 3.37 -5.36
C GLU A 61 6.06 4.14 -4.39
N GLY A 62 5.54 4.52 -3.23
CA GLY A 62 6.28 5.24 -2.19
C GLY A 62 7.45 4.43 -1.61
N ILE A 63 7.33 3.11 -1.48
CA ILE A 63 8.41 2.22 -1.01
C ILE A 63 9.25 1.62 -2.15
N ASP A 64 8.96 1.97 -3.41
CA ASP A 64 9.65 1.48 -4.61
C ASP A 64 9.51 -0.03 -4.84
N VAL A 65 8.29 -0.55 -4.65
CA VAL A 65 7.93 -1.93 -4.97
C VAL A 65 6.81 -1.96 -6.01
N ASP A 66 6.79 -3.02 -6.81
CA ASP A 66 5.62 -3.31 -7.64
C ASP A 66 4.43 -3.66 -6.74
N TYR A 67 3.27 -3.13 -7.11
CA TYR A 67 2.03 -3.41 -6.40
C TYR A 67 1.52 -4.83 -6.71
N GLU A 68 1.79 -5.34 -7.92
CA GLU A 68 1.26 -6.61 -8.43
C GLU A 68 2.01 -7.87 -7.96
#